data_AF-A0A534IFJ6-F1
#
_entry.id   AF-A0A534IFJ6-F1
#
_cell.length_a   1.000
_cell.length_b   1.000
_cell.length_c   1.000
_cell.angle_alpha   90.00
_cell.angle_beta   90.00
_cell.angle_gamma   90.00
#
_symmetry.space_group_name_H-M   'P 1'
#
loop_
_entity.id
_entity.type
_entity.pdbx_description
1 polymer ?
#
loop_
_entity_poly.entity_id
_entity_poly.type
_entity_poly.pdbx_seq_one_letter_code
_entity_poly.pdbx_strand_id
1 'polypeptide(L)'
;MKWITREKAKVDRIACPWLITRFVDPKAEFLYVPREQVLERAKAENAIPFDTPGAELHHFQEDGDERCSFDAIVRKYKLKEPALFDMAEIVRTADAGPKKRRPEGAGLEAMALGFRTIAKDDHDNIRLQFPAYDALYAYCKLRVEGKAKLEHAPG
;
A
#
# COMPACT_ATOMS: atom_id res chain seq x y z
N MET A 1 14.54 -10.03 -0.94
CA MET A 1 14.83 -9.16 0.22
C MET A 1 13.76 -9.38 1.28
N LYS A 2 14.11 -9.32 2.57
CA LYS A 2 13.12 -9.35 3.65
C LYS A 2 12.61 -7.94 3.95
N TRP A 3 11.31 -7.82 4.17
CA TRP A 3 10.60 -6.60 4.50
C TRP A 3 9.78 -6.83 5.76
N ILE A 4 9.66 -5.83 6.63
CA ILE A 4 9.02 -6.02 7.92
C ILE A 4 8.13 -4.85 8.30
N THR A 5 6.96 -5.16 8.84
CA THR A 5 6.05 -4.18 9.40
C THR A 5 5.27 -4.78 10.56
N ARG A 6 4.40 -3.99 11.18
CA ARG A 6 3.56 -4.46 12.28
C ARG A 6 2.41 -5.36 11.79
N GLU A 7 2.04 -6.33 12.60
CA GLU A 7 0.91 -7.25 12.38
C GLU A 7 -0.46 -6.54 12.26
N LYS A 8 -1.47 -7.27 11.80
CA LYS A 8 -2.84 -6.77 11.56
C LYS A 8 -2.82 -5.67 10.50
N ALA A 9 -2.17 -5.98 9.38
CA ALA A 9 -2.01 -5.14 8.21
C ALA A 9 -3.36 -4.73 7.62
N LYS A 10 -3.41 -3.49 7.16
CA LYS A 10 -4.54 -2.90 6.43
C LYS A 10 -3.99 -1.88 5.44
N VAL A 11 -4.74 -1.60 4.38
CA VAL A 11 -4.49 -0.52 3.41
C VAL A 11 -3.01 -0.43 3.01
N ASP A 12 -2.24 0.53 3.54
CA ASP A 12 -0.86 0.77 3.12
C ASP A 12 0.07 -0.43 3.41
N ARG A 13 -0.16 -1.14 4.52
CA ARG A 13 0.59 -2.38 4.85
C ARG A 13 0.24 -3.59 4.00
N ILE A 14 -0.75 -3.49 3.11
CA ILE A 14 -1.05 -4.49 2.08
C ILE A 14 -0.63 -3.97 0.68
N ALA A 15 -0.87 -2.68 0.43
CA ALA A 15 -0.47 -1.99 -0.80
C ALA A 15 1.05 -2.01 -1.00
N CYS A 16 1.82 -1.78 0.06
CA CYS A 16 3.28 -1.80 0.02
C CYS A 16 3.82 -3.19 -0.38
N PRO A 17 3.44 -4.31 0.28
CA PRO A 17 3.81 -5.64 -0.20
C PRO A 17 3.47 -5.90 -1.66
N TRP A 18 2.27 -5.52 -2.11
CA TRP A 18 1.88 -5.67 -3.51
C TRP A 18 2.82 -4.88 -4.45
N LEU A 19 3.07 -3.61 -4.15
CA LEU A 19 3.97 -2.75 -4.92
C LEU A 19 5.39 -3.33 -4.98
N ILE A 20 5.90 -3.75 -3.83
CA ILE A 20 7.24 -4.34 -3.71
C ILE A 20 7.34 -5.59 -4.57
N THR A 21 6.39 -6.53 -4.45
CA THR A 21 6.42 -7.78 -5.21
C THR A 21 6.28 -7.56 -6.72
N ARG A 22 5.57 -6.53 -7.17
CA ARG A 22 5.33 -6.28 -8.59
C ARG A 22 6.41 -5.42 -9.26
N PHE A 23 7.03 -4.48 -8.53
CA PHE A 23 7.88 -3.44 -9.14
C PHE A 23 9.29 -3.34 -8.55
N VAL A 24 9.55 -3.93 -7.37
CA VAL A 24 10.84 -3.79 -6.68
C VAL A 24 11.58 -5.12 -6.59
N ASP A 25 10.93 -6.15 -6.06
CA ASP A 25 11.52 -7.46 -5.83
C ASP A 25 10.45 -8.56 -5.88
N PRO A 26 10.38 -9.35 -6.97
CA PRO A 26 9.39 -10.43 -7.10
C PRO A 26 9.62 -11.59 -6.13
N LYS A 27 10.77 -11.64 -5.44
CA LYS A 27 11.11 -12.64 -4.42
C LYS A 27 11.12 -12.03 -3.01
N ALA A 28 10.42 -10.90 -2.81
CA ALA A 28 10.31 -10.28 -1.50
C ALA A 28 9.60 -11.20 -0.49
N GLU A 29 10.15 -11.25 0.72
CA GLU A 29 9.57 -11.92 1.87
C GLU A 29 9.08 -10.87 2.87
N PHE A 30 7.91 -11.07 3.45
CA PHE A 30 7.29 -10.11 4.37
C PHE A 30 7.17 -10.73 5.77
N LEU A 31 7.60 -9.97 6.77
CA LEU A 31 7.51 -10.33 8.18
C LEU A 31 6.50 -9.40 8.86
N TYR A 32 5.60 -9.98 9.64
CA TYR A 32 4.60 -9.28 10.44
C TYR A 32 4.86 -9.58 11.91
N VAL A 33 5.12 -8.53 12.69
CA VAL A 33 5.50 -8.67 14.11
C VAL A 33 4.70 -7.68 14.98
N PRO A 34 4.67 -7.85 16.31
CA PRO A 34 4.10 -6.84 17.19
C PRO A 34 4.73 -5.45 16.96
N ARG A 35 3.93 -4.39 17.11
CA ARG A 35 4.31 -3.00 16.75
C ARG A 35 5.62 -2.56 17.39
N GLU A 36 5.83 -2.94 18.65
CA GLU A 36 6.97 -2.54 19.47
C GLU A 36 8.26 -3.27 19.06
N GLN A 37 8.14 -4.37 18.31
CA GLN A 37 9.25 -5.23 17.92
C GLN A 37 9.77 -4.95 16.49
N VAL A 38 9.08 -4.12 15.69
CA VAL A 38 9.38 -3.97 14.26
C VAL A 38 10.84 -3.59 14.00
N LEU A 39 11.35 -2.55 14.67
CA LEU A 39 12.72 -2.06 14.42
C LEU A 39 13.80 -3.01 14.95
N GLU A 40 13.57 -3.63 16.12
CA GLU A 40 14.49 -4.61 16.70
C GLU A 40 14.60 -5.85 15.81
N ARG A 41 13.45 -6.40 15.40
CA ARG A 41 13.37 -7.57 14.51
C ARG A 41 13.87 -7.26 13.11
N ALA A 42 13.67 -6.03 12.61
CA ALA A 42 14.25 -5.59 11.34
C ALA A 42 15.79 -5.75 11.35
N LYS A 43 16.43 -5.30 12.42
CA LYS A 43 17.88 -5.44 12.58
C LYS A 43 18.32 -6.90 12.70
N ALA A 44 17.62 -7.70 13.50
CA ALA A 44 17.94 -9.12 13.70
C ALA A 44 17.79 -9.95 12.41
N GLU A 45 16.77 -9.66 11.61
CA GLU A 45 16.42 -10.41 10.39
C GLU A 45 17.09 -9.86 9.13
N ASN A 46 17.85 -8.75 9.25
CA ASN A 46 18.34 -7.95 8.13
C ASN A 46 17.20 -7.60 7.14
N ALA A 47 16.07 -7.17 7.69
CA ALA A 47 14.85 -6.83 6.96
C ALA A 47 14.65 -5.32 6.87
N ILE A 48 14.04 -4.86 5.78
CA ILE A 48 13.75 -3.43 5.54
C ILE A 48 12.43 -3.07 6.23
N PRO A 49 12.42 -2.21 7.26
CA PRO A 49 11.19 -1.80 7.92
C PRO A 49 10.42 -0.79 7.07
N PHE A 50 9.08 -0.88 7.08
CA PHE A 50 8.17 0.08 6.43
C PHE A 50 6.86 0.24 7.23
N ASP A 51 6.14 1.34 7.00
CA ASP A 51 4.94 1.74 7.77
C ASP A 51 5.11 1.62 9.30
N THR A 52 6.23 2.12 9.81
CA THR A 52 6.46 2.20 11.25
C THR A 52 7.26 3.44 11.61
N PRO A 53 6.97 4.12 12.73
CA PRO A 53 7.80 5.22 13.21
C PRO A 53 9.27 4.81 13.31
N GLY A 54 10.17 5.66 12.84
CA GLY A 54 11.62 5.42 12.80
C GLY A 54 12.12 4.65 11.57
N ALA A 55 11.25 4.10 10.72
CA ALA A 55 11.66 3.56 9.43
C ALA A 55 11.86 4.67 8.40
N GLU A 56 12.81 4.49 7.48
CA GLU A 56 13.00 5.37 6.32
C GLU A 56 11.76 5.35 5.40
N LEU A 57 11.10 4.20 5.30
CA LEU A 57 9.88 3.98 4.51
C LEU A 57 8.63 4.12 5.39
N HIS A 58 8.56 5.22 6.13
CA HIS A 58 7.38 5.65 6.87
C HIS A 58 6.70 6.82 6.14
N HIS A 59 5.60 7.29 6.73
CA HIS A 59 4.89 8.46 6.26
C HIS A 59 5.77 9.71 6.33
N PHE A 60 5.55 10.64 5.40
CA PHE A 60 6.28 11.91 5.35
C PHE A 60 5.39 13.04 4.85
N GLN A 61 5.78 14.28 5.12
CA GLN A 61 5.08 15.47 4.64
C GLN A 61 5.66 15.94 3.31
N GLU A 62 4.80 16.28 2.36
CA GLU A 62 5.17 16.86 1.06
C GLU A 62 4.08 17.84 0.61
N ASP A 63 4.46 19.08 0.28
CA ASP A 63 3.55 20.15 -0.15
C ASP A 63 2.34 20.38 0.80
N GLY A 64 2.57 20.14 2.10
CA GLY A 64 1.58 20.26 3.15
C GLY A 64 0.49 19.19 3.12
N ASP A 65 0.74 18.04 2.47
CA ASP A 65 -0.06 16.82 2.56
C ASP A 65 0.78 15.68 3.15
N GLU A 66 0.11 14.77 3.87
CA GLU A 66 0.72 13.52 4.32
C GLU A 66 0.80 12.51 3.16
N ARG A 67 2.00 11.96 2.97
CA ARG A 67 2.32 10.87 2.05
C ARG A 67 2.49 9.58 2.83
N CYS A 68 1.94 8.48 2.34
CA CYS A 68 1.99 7.17 2.98
C CYS A 68 3.26 6.39 2.60
N SER A 69 3.45 5.19 3.14
CA SER A 69 4.65 4.38 2.87
C SER A 69 4.69 3.89 1.42
N PHE A 70 3.53 3.70 0.77
CA PHE A 70 3.46 3.43 -0.67
C PHE A 70 4.18 4.52 -1.48
N ASP A 71 3.96 5.79 -1.14
CA ASP A 71 4.64 6.93 -1.77
C ASP A 71 6.14 6.92 -1.50
N ALA A 72 6.53 6.58 -0.26
CA ALA A 72 7.93 6.51 0.14
C ALA A 72 8.67 5.45 -0.69
N ILE A 73 8.04 4.30 -0.95
CA ILE A 73 8.59 3.24 -1.80
C ILE A 73 8.67 3.68 -3.26
N VAL A 74 7.60 4.25 -3.81
CA VAL A 74 7.59 4.80 -5.19
C VAL A 74 8.76 5.78 -5.38
N ARG A 75 8.97 6.69 -4.42
CA ARG A 75 10.06 7.67 -4.45
C ARG A 75 11.42 7.02 -4.30
N LYS A 76 11.63 6.15 -3.29
CA LYS A 76 12.91 5.51 -3.01
C LYS A 76 13.42 4.69 -4.19
N TYR A 77 12.53 3.91 -4.81
CA TYR A 77 12.88 3.03 -5.93
C TYR A 77 12.70 3.70 -7.30
N LYS A 78 12.39 5.01 -7.33
CA LYS A 78 12.28 5.84 -8.54
C LYS A 78 11.33 5.22 -9.58
N LEU A 79 10.20 4.67 -9.12
CA LEU A 79 9.19 4.10 -10.00
C LEU A 79 8.51 5.22 -10.79
N LYS A 80 8.34 5.03 -12.11
CA LYS A 80 7.87 6.10 -13.02
C LYS A 80 6.54 5.81 -13.72
N GLU A 81 5.89 4.71 -13.39
CA GLU A 81 4.65 4.29 -14.02
C GLU A 81 3.49 5.23 -13.65
N PRO A 82 2.86 5.95 -14.60
CA PRO A 82 1.81 6.92 -14.29
C PRO A 82 0.61 6.30 -13.56
N ALA A 83 0.28 5.03 -13.88
CA ALA A 83 -0.78 4.30 -13.19
C ALA A 83 -0.47 4.05 -11.70
N LEU A 84 0.82 3.94 -11.32
CA LEU A 84 1.19 3.84 -9.91
C LEU A 84 0.97 5.17 -9.17
N PHE A 85 1.15 6.31 -9.84
CA PHE A 85 0.86 7.61 -9.24
C PHE A 85 -0.64 7.82 -9.03
N ASP A 86 -1.47 7.36 -9.98
CA ASP A 86 -2.93 7.38 -9.79
C ASP A 86 -3.36 6.46 -8.64
N MET A 87 -2.78 5.26 -8.58
CA MET A 87 -3.03 4.32 -7.50
C MET A 87 -2.57 4.85 -6.14
N ALA A 88 -1.45 5.57 -6.09
CA ALA A 88 -0.95 6.22 -4.88
C ALA A 88 -1.94 7.26 -4.33
N GLU A 89 -2.66 8.02 -5.18
CA GLU A 89 -3.74 8.90 -4.72
C GLU A 89 -4.86 8.14 -3.99
N ILE A 90 -5.23 6.96 -4.52
CA ILE A 90 -6.29 6.11 -3.96
C ILE A 90 -5.83 5.53 -2.62
N VAL A 91 -4.62 4.97 -2.56
CA VAL A 91 -4.03 4.41 -1.32
C VAL A 91 -3.89 5.50 -0.26
N ARG A 92 -3.37 6.69 -0.62
CA ARG A 92 -3.30 7.83 0.31
C ARG A 92 -4.68 8.21 0.84
N THR A 93 -5.71 8.22 0.01
CA THR A 93 -7.08 8.52 0.47
C THR A 93 -7.54 7.55 1.55
N ALA A 94 -7.19 6.27 1.42
CA ALA A 94 -7.56 5.22 2.36
C ALA A 94 -6.68 5.18 3.64
N ASP A 95 -5.51 5.82 3.64
CA ASP A 95 -4.51 5.64 4.72
C ASP A 95 -4.06 6.94 5.42
N ALA A 96 -3.99 8.07 4.71
CA ALA A 96 -3.35 9.32 5.18
C ALA A 96 -4.25 10.57 5.06
N GLY A 97 -5.53 10.44 4.71
CA GLY A 97 -6.50 11.54 4.69
C GLY A 97 -6.10 12.82 3.91
N PRO A 98 -5.55 12.71 2.68
CA PRO A 98 -5.05 13.84 1.88
C PRO A 98 -6.11 14.90 1.59
N LYS A 99 -5.68 16.13 1.26
CA LYS A 99 -6.57 17.24 0.84
C LYS A 99 -7.47 16.83 -0.33
N LYS A 100 -6.89 16.25 -1.37
CA LYS A 100 -7.63 15.71 -2.51
C LYS A 100 -7.95 14.25 -2.24
N ARG A 101 -9.23 13.94 -2.04
CA ARG A 101 -9.72 12.58 -1.79
C ARG A 101 -10.31 11.95 -3.04
N ARG A 102 -10.14 10.64 -3.15
CA ARG A 102 -10.66 9.80 -4.22
C ARG A 102 -11.79 8.91 -3.69
N PRO A 103 -12.97 8.84 -4.32
CA PRO A 103 -14.05 7.97 -3.86
C PRO A 103 -13.62 6.50 -3.79
N GLU A 104 -12.73 6.06 -4.68
CA GLU A 104 -12.16 4.72 -4.69
C GLU A 104 -11.39 4.40 -3.40
N GLY A 105 -10.83 5.40 -2.72
CA GLY A 105 -10.11 5.22 -1.46
C GLY A 105 -11.02 4.74 -0.32
N ALA A 106 -12.23 5.29 -0.22
CA ALA A 106 -13.20 4.84 0.77
C ALA A 106 -13.64 3.38 0.50
N GLY A 107 -13.83 3.02 -0.77
CA GLY A 107 -14.10 1.64 -1.17
C GLY A 107 -12.95 0.68 -0.84
N LEU A 108 -11.70 1.10 -1.10
CA LEU A 108 -10.51 0.35 -0.73
C LEU A 108 -10.41 0.15 0.79
N GLU A 109 -10.65 1.18 1.59
CA GLU A 109 -10.64 1.07 3.05
C GLU A 109 -11.71 0.09 3.54
N ALA A 110 -12.94 0.18 3.01
CA ALA A 110 -14.03 -0.73 3.36
C ALA A 110 -13.69 -2.20 3.03
N MET A 111 -13.13 -2.45 1.84
CA MET A 111 -12.66 -3.79 1.46
C MET A 111 -11.53 -4.27 2.39
N ALA A 112 -10.52 -3.42 2.66
CA ALA A 112 -9.39 -3.78 3.51
C ALA A 112 -9.84 -4.14 4.94
N LEU A 113 -10.86 -3.45 5.47
CA LEU A 113 -11.47 -3.79 6.76
C LEU A 113 -12.16 -5.16 6.71
N GLY A 114 -12.92 -5.44 5.65
CA GLY A 114 -13.56 -6.73 5.43
C GLY A 114 -12.57 -7.88 5.33
N PHE A 115 -11.55 -7.75 4.46
CA PHE A 115 -10.50 -8.76 4.28
C PHE A 115 -9.74 -9.05 5.58
N ARG A 116 -9.37 -8.01 6.33
CA ARG A 116 -8.72 -8.19 7.64
C ARG A 116 -9.59 -8.96 8.64
N THR A 117 -10.92 -8.89 8.51
CA THR A 117 -11.85 -9.59 9.41
C THR A 117 -12.01 -11.07 9.05
N ILE A 118 -11.91 -11.42 7.76
CA ILE A 118 -12.10 -12.80 7.29
C ILE A 118 -10.79 -13.58 7.13
N ALA A 119 -9.65 -12.90 7.05
CA ALA A 119 -8.34 -13.52 6.94
C ALA A 119 -7.91 -14.17 8.26
N LYS A 120 -7.21 -15.31 8.18
CA LYS A 120 -6.69 -16.01 9.36
C LYS A 120 -5.47 -15.31 9.99
N ASP A 121 -4.64 -14.68 9.17
CA ASP A 121 -3.38 -14.03 9.52
C ASP A 121 -2.99 -13.02 8.42
N ASP A 122 -1.89 -12.28 8.62
CA ASP A 122 -1.44 -11.25 7.68
C ASP A 122 -1.01 -11.81 6.30
N HIS A 123 -0.47 -13.03 6.25
CA HIS A 123 -0.08 -13.66 4.99
C HIS A 123 -1.29 -14.07 4.16
N ASP A 124 -2.33 -14.61 4.80
CA ASP A 124 -3.60 -14.91 4.15
C ASP A 124 -4.31 -13.64 3.72
N ASN A 125 -4.24 -12.57 4.53
CA ASN A 125 -4.81 -11.28 4.21
C ASN A 125 -4.22 -10.69 2.90
N ILE A 126 -2.89 -10.72 2.76
CA ILE A 126 -2.18 -10.38 1.52
C ILE A 126 -2.66 -11.25 0.36
N ARG A 127 -2.69 -12.57 0.54
CA ARG A 127 -3.08 -13.53 -0.50
C ARG A 127 -4.49 -13.24 -1.03
N LEU A 128 -5.43 -12.92 -0.14
CA LEU A 128 -6.81 -12.58 -0.49
C LEU A 128 -6.92 -11.22 -1.20
N GLN A 129 -6.11 -10.23 -0.80
CA GLN A 129 -6.20 -8.87 -1.31
C GLN A 129 -5.38 -8.60 -2.58
N PHE A 130 -4.31 -9.34 -2.84
CA PHE A 130 -3.44 -9.11 -4.01
C PHE A 130 -4.21 -9.04 -5.34
N PRO A 131 -5.15 -9.95 -5.64
CA PRO A 131 -5.97 -9.83 -6.85
C PRO A 131 -6.80 -8.54 -6.91
N ALA A 132 -7.26 -8.02 -5.77
CA ALA A 132 -7.98 -6.75 -5.71
C ALA A 132 -7.06 -5.56 -6.03
N TYR A 133 -5.81 -5.59 -5.54
CA TYR A 133 -4.79 -4.59 -5.89
C TYR A 133 -4.36 -4.71 -7.37
N ASP A 134 -4.24 -5.93 -7.91
CA ASP A 134 -4.00 -6.16 -9.34
C ASP A 134 -5.13 -5.55 -10.20
N ALA A 135 -6.39 -5.74 -9.80
CA ALA A 135 -7.56 -5.17 -10.46
C ALA A 135 -7.62 -3.63 -10.35
N LEU A 136 -7.33 -3.09 -9.16
CA LEU A 136 -7.28 -1.64 -8.93
C LEU A 136 -6.18 -0.98 -9.77
N TYR A 137 -5.00 -1.61 -9.87
CA TYR A 137 -3.93 -1.12 -10.73
C TYR A 137 -4.29 -1.16 -12.22
N ALA A 138 -4.97 -2.23 -12.68
CA ALA A 138 -5.49 -2.31 -14.04
C ALA A 138 -6.52 -1.19 -14.31
N TYR A 139 -7.38 -0.87 -13.35
CA TYR A 139 -8.28 0.28 -13.42
C TYR A 139 -7.52 1.61 -13.52
N CYS A 140 -6.48 1.82 -12.71
CA CYS A 140 -5.61 3.01 -12.81
C CYS A 140 -4.96 3.13 -14.19
N LYS A 141 -4.52 2.02 -14.81
CA LYS A 141 -4.04 2.02 -16.21
C LYS A 141 -5.12 2.49 -17.18
N LEU A 142 -6.33 1.93 -17.09
CA LEU A 142 -7.45 2.36 -17.94
C LEU A 142 -7.77 3.85 -17.76
N ARG A 143 -7.68 4.39 -16.53
CA ARG A 143 -7.90 5.82 -16.27
C ARG A 143 -6.84 6.71 -16.92
N VAL A 144 -5.56 6.36 -16.77
CA VAL A 144 -4.45 7.09 -17.40
C VAL A 144 -4.58 7.08 -18.93
N GLU A 145 -5.09 5.99 -19.50
CA GLU A 145 -5.36 5.87 -20.94
C GLU A 145 -6.66 6.56 -21.40
N GLY A 146 -7.45 7.13 -20.49
CA GLY A 146 -8.75 7.76 -20.80
C GLY A 146 -9.86 6.76 -21.15
N LYS A 147 -9.70 5.48 -20.81
CA LYS A 147 -10.60 4.37 -21.15
C LYS A 147 -11.50 3.92 -20.00
N ALA A 148 -11.21 4.34 -18.77
CA ALA A 148 -12.04 4.00 -17.62
C ALA A 148 -13.32 4.83 -17.61
N LYS A 149 -14.46 4.15 -17.69
CA LYS A 149 -15.79 4.75 -17.52
C LYS A 149 -16.55 3.97 -16.46
N LEU A 150 -16.83 4.59 -15.33
CA LEU A 150 -17.71 4.04 -14.30
C LEU A 150 -19.15 4.49 -14.61
N GLU A 151 -20.06 3.54 -14.79
CA GLU A 151 -21.42 3.80 -15.27
C GLU A 151 -22.30 4.57 -14.27
N HIS A 152 -22.01 4.44 -12.98
CA HIS A 152 -22.82 4.97 -11.89
C HIS A 152 -22.04 5.80 -10.88
N ALA A 153 -20.77 6.08 -11.15
CA ALA A 153 -19.99 6.96 -10.26
C ALA A 153 -20.51 8.41 -10.42
N PRO A 154 -20.71 9.15 -9.31
CA PRO A 154 -20.98 10.57 -9.40
C PRO A 154 -19.78 11.29 -10.04
N GLY A 155 -20.08 12.23 -10.94
CA GLY A 155 -19.08 13.06 -11.62
C GLY A 155 -18.42 14.09 -10.71
#